data_AF-A0A7Y3ARS4-F1
#
_entry.id   AF-A0A7Y3ARS4-F1
#
_cell.length_a   1.000
_cell.length_b   1.000
_cell.length_c   1.000
_cell.angle_alpha   90.00
_cell.angle_beta   90.00
_cell.angle_gamma   90.00
#
_symmetry.space_group_name_H-M   'P 1'
#
loop_
_entity.id
_entity.type
_entity.pdbx_description
1 polymer ?
#
loop_
_entity_poly.entity_id
_entity_poly.type
_entity_poly.pdbx_seq_one_letter_code
_entity_poly.pdbx_strand_id
1 'polypeptide(L)'
;MTYNADEKGYYGQFGGAFIPEMLYPNTEELRQNYLQIMEEPSFKKEFHSLLKDYVGRPTPLYFANRLSDKYKTKIYLKREDLCHTGAHKVNNTIGQILMAKRLGKTRIIAETGAGQHGVATAT
;
A
#
# COMPACT_ATOMS: atom_id res chain seq x y z
N MET A 1 8.79 22.20 5.24
CA MET A 1 7.39 21.76 5.41
C MET A 1 7.42 20.32 5.86
N THR A 2 6.75 20.01 6.96
CA THR A 2 6.61 18.62 7.44
C THR A 2 5.29 18.09 6.90
N TYR A 3 5.35 17.03 6.08
CA TYR A 3 4.17 16.40 5.48
C TYR A 3 3.72 15.17 6.28
N ASN A 4 3.96 15.18 7.60
CA ASN A 4 3.55 14.11 8.50
C ASN A 4 2.28 14.52 9.23
N ALA A 5 1.47 13.53 9.60
CA ALA A 5 0.38 13.76 10.53
C ALA A 5 0.92 14.12 11.92
N ASP A 6 0.12 14.83 12.71
CA ASP A 6 0.37 14.97 14.14
C ASP A 6 0.17 13.65 14.90
N GLU A 7 0.44 13.65 16.20
CA GLU A 7 0.30 12.46 17.05
C GLU A 7 -1.14 11.93 17.13
N LYS A 8 -2.13 12.78 16.82
CA LYS A 8 -3.55 12.42 16.75
C LYS A 8 -3.97 11.94 15.36
N GLY A 9 -3.05 11.92 14.39
CA GLY A 9 -3.30 11.46 13.02
C GLY A 9 -3.88 12.55 12.10
N TYR A 10 -3.75 13.83 12.42
CA TYR A 10 -4.23 14.93 11.59
C TYR A 10 -3.14 15.55 10.70
N TYR A 11 -3.50 15.77 9.43
CA TYR A 11 -2.80 16.65 8.49
C TYR A 11 -3.53 17.99 8.45
N GLY A 12 -3.12 18.93 9.29
CA GLY A 12 -3.86 20.17 9.52
C GLY A 12 -5.21 19.86 10.15
N GLN A 13 -6.31 20.06 9.41
CA GLN A 13 -7.67 19.79 9.89
C GLN A 13 -8.25 18.45 9.41
N PHE A 14 -7.52 17.69 8.60
CA PHE A 14 -8.02 16.45 7.99
C PHE A 14 -7.33 15.22 8.59
N GLY A 15 -8.04 14.11 8.76
CA GLY A 15 -7.49 12.88 9.34
C GLY A 15 -8.13 12.55 10.69
N GLY A 16 -7.32 12.08 11.65
CA GLY A 16 -7.81 11.61 12.93
C GLY A 16 -8.43 10.22 12.88
N ALA A 17 -8.95 9.76 14.01
CA ALA A 17 -9.62 8.47 14.16
C ALA A 17 -11.06 8.66 14.65
N PHE A 18 -12.02 8.59 13.74
CA PHE A 18 -13.46 8.69 14.03
C PHE A 18 -14.10 7.29 13.99
N ILE A 19 -13.80 6.51 15.02
CA ILE A 19 -14.23 5.10 15.13
C ILE A 19 -15.06 4.89 16.41
N PRO A 20 -15.99 3.93 16.44
CA PRO A 20 -16.64 3.52 17.67
C PRO A 20 -15.64 2.88 18.65
N GLU A 21 -15.90 3.03 19.95
CA GLU A 21 -15.05 2.53 21.05
C GLU A 21 -14.64 1.06 20.88
N MET A 22 -15.55 0.21 20.39
CA MET A 22 -15.28 -1.22 20.17
C MET A 22 -14.13 -1.50 19.17
N LEU A 23 -13.79 -0.56 18.28
CA LEU A 23 -12.70 -0.69 17.32
C LEU A 23 -11.39 -0.10 17.83
N TYR A 24 -11.41 0.66 18.92
CA TYR A 24 -10.23 1.33 19.46
C TYR A 24 -9.10 0.37 19.81
N PRO A 25 -9.33 -0.76 20.53
CA PRO A 25 -8.23 -1.67 20.90
C PRO A 25 -7.48 -2.24 19.70
N ASN A 26 -8.18 -2.63 18.64
CA ASN A 26 -7.57 -3.19 17.42
C ASN A 26 -6.80 -2.13 16.63
N THR A 27 -7.32 -0.89 16.59
CA THR A 27 -6.68 0.23 15.90
C THR A 27 -5.41 0.66 16.63
N GLU A 28 -5.46 0.69 17.96
CA GLU A 28 -4.33 1.06 18.80
C GLU A 28 -3.22 -0.02 18.78
N GLU A 29 -3.58 -1.30 18.78
CA GLU A 29 -2.62 -2.40 18.59
C GLU A 29 -1.85 -2.23 17.27
N LEU A 30 -2.54 -1.96 16.17
CA LEU A 30 -1.89 -1.70 14.88
C LEU A 30 -0.99 -0.47 14.95
N ARG A 31 -1.49 0.65 15.48
CA ARG A 31 -0.74 1.92 15.55
C ARG A 31 0.57 1.77 16.31
N GLN A 32 0.54 1.09 17.47
CA GLN A 32 1.71 0.91 18.33
C GLN A 32 2.78 0.00 17.70
N ASN A 33 2.35 -1.02 16.96
CA ASN A 33 3.27 -2.01 16.38
C ASN A 33 3.74 -1.67 14.96
N TYR A 34 2.98 -0.85 14.21
CA TYR A 34 3.19 -0.62 12.78
C TYR A 34 4.61 -0.17 12.44
N LEU A 35 5.10 0.91 13.08
CA LEU A 35 6.42 1.46 12.77
C LEU A 35 7.54 0.50 13.18
N GLN A 36 7.41 -0.14 14.35
CA GLN A 36 8.39 -1.11 14.81
C GLN A 36 8.53 -2.27 13.82
N ILE A 37 7.40 -2.90 13.44
CA ILE A 37 7.39 -4.04 12.52
C ILE A 37 7.90 -3.63 11.13
N MET A 38 7.47 -2.48 10.61
CA MET A 38 7.90 -1.99 9.30
C MET A 38 9.41 -1.72 9.23
N GLU A 39 10.00 -1.28 10.34
CA GLU A 39 11.43 -0.98 10.42
C GLU A 39 12.31 -2.23 10.60
N GLU A 40 11.73 -3.38 10.96
CA GLU A 40 12.49 -4.61 11.11
C GLU A 40 13.20 -5.03 9.82
N PRO A 41 14.52 -5.34 9.87
CA PRO A 41 15.26 -5.77 8.70
C PRO A 41 14.67 -7.02 8.02
N SER A 42 14.13 -7.94 8.83
CA SER A 42 13.48 -9.16 8.35
C SER A 42 12.21 -8.85 7.54
N PHE A 43 11.39 -7.89 8.00
CA PHE A 43 10.18 -7.45 7.32
C PHE A 43 10.52 -6.79 5.99
N LYS A 44 11.45 -5.83 5.99
CA LYS A 44 11.90 -5.14 4.77
C LYS A 44 12.45 -6.13 3.75
N LYS A 45 13.23 -7.12 4.18
CA LYS A 45 13.77 -8.17 3.30
C LYS A 45 12.67 -9.00 2.64
N GLU A 46 11.71 -9.50 3.44
CA GLU A 46 10.58 -10.30 2.94
C GLU A 46 9.70 -9.47 2.00
N PHE A 47 9.35 -8.25 2.40
CA PHE A 47 8.56 -7.32 1.60
C PHE A 47 9.23 -7.01 0.25
N HIS A 48 10.52 -6.65 0.24
CA HIS A 48 11.23 -6.34 -1.00
C HIS A 48 11.42 -7.56 -1.91
N SER A 49 11.62 -8.74 -1.35
CA SER A 49 11.67 -9.98 -2.16
C SER A 49 10.32 -10.24 -2.82
N LEU A 50 9.20 -10.14 -2.10
CA LEU A 50 7.87 -10.29 -2.70
C LEU A 50 7.58 -9.21 -3.74
N LEU A 51 7.95 -7.95 -3.48
CA LEU A 51 7.80 -6.91 -4.49
C LEU A 51 8.58 -7.20 -5.77
N LYS A 52 9.80 -7.73 -5.66
CA LYS A 52 10.64 -8.03 -6.81
C LYS A 52 10.18 -9.30 -7.53
N ASP A 53 10.12 -10.40 -6.80
CA ASP A 53 10.04 -11.75 -7.36
C ASP A 53 8.58 -12.18 -7.61
N TYR A 54 7.62 -11.61 -6.89
CA TYR A 54 6.18 -11.93 -7.03
C TYR A 54 5.39 -10.81 -7.72
N VAL A 55 5.52 -9.56 -7.27
CA VAL A 55 4.78 -8.43 -7.87
C VAL A 55 5.37 -8.00 -9.22
N GLY A 56 6.68 -8.22 -9.44
CA GLY A 56 7.36 -7.85 -10.68
C GLY A 56 7.94 -6.42 -10.67
N ARG A 57 8.30 -5.89 -9.50
CA ARG A 57 8.95 -4.57 -9.39
C ARG A 57 10.44 -4.64 -9.77
N PRO A 58 11.02 -3.55 -10.30
CA PRO A 58 10.39 -2.26 -10.59
C PRO A 58 9.56 -2.29 -11.89
N THR A 59 8.44 -1.56 -11.88
CA THR A 59 7.67 -1.30 -13.11
C THR A 59 8.38 -0.27 -14.00
N PRO A 60 8.34 -0.40 -15.33
CA PRO A 60 9.00 0.52 -16.23
C PRO A 60 8.34 1.90 -16.25
N LEU A 61 9.12 2.92 -16.65
CA LEU A 61 8.63 4.25 -17.01
C LEU A 61 8.65 4.36 -18.53
N TYR A 62 7.47 4.38 -19.15
CA TYR A 62 7.32 4.31 -20.60
C TYR A 62 7.11 5.68 -21.22
N PHE A 63 7.97 6.09 -22.16
CA PHE A 63 7.78 7.32 -22.92
C PHE A 63 6.72 7.12 -24.00
N ALA A 64 5.56 7.78 -23.84
CA ALA A 64 4.44 7.66 -24.77
C ALA A 64 4.57 8.69 -25.90
N ASN A 65 5.37 8.37 -26.92
CA ASN A 65 5.69 9.27 -28.03
C ASN A 65 4.44 9.82 -28.74
N ARG A 66 3.46 8.98 -29.09
CA ARG A 66 2.24 9.40 -29.78
C ARG A 66 1.39 10.37 -28.97
N LEU A 67 1.29 10.16 -27.65
CA LEU A 67 0.61 11.09 -26.75
C LEU A 67 1.41 12.39 -26.64
N SER A 68 2.73 12.27 -26.55
CA SER A 68 3.63 13.42 -26.46
C SER A 68 3.51 14.33 -27.69
N ASP A 69 3.47 13.75 -28.89
CA ASP A 69 3.31 14.46 -30.16
C ASP A 69 1.95 15.13 -30.28
N LYS A 70 0.89 14.49 -29.75
CA LYS A 70 -0.47 15.01 -29.75
C LYS A 70 -0.62 16.21 -28.81
N TYR A 71 -0.08 16.13 -27.59
CA TYR A 71 -0.23 17.16 -26.56
C TYR A 71 0.94 18.14 -26.47
N LYS A 72 1.95 18.01 -27.36
CA LYS A 72 3.14 18.87 -27.43
C LYS A 72 3.88 18.99 -26.08
N THR A 73 3.96 17.89 -25.35
CA THR A 73 4.67 17.79 -24.07
C THR A 73 5.19 16.37 -23.87
N LYS A 74 6.22 16.16 -23.03
CA LYS A 74 6.75 14.81 -22.78
C LYS A 74 5.84 14.07 -21.80
N ILE A 75 5.19 13.02 -22.27
CA ILE A 75 4.32 12.16 -21.44
C ILE A 75 5.02 10.84 -21.16
N TYR A 76 5.19 10.54 -19.88
CA TYR A 76 5.69 9.26 -19.39
C TYR A 76 4.61 8.54 -18.58
N LEU A 77 4.46 7.24 -18.81
CA LEU A 77 3.53 6.38 -18.09
C LEU A 77 4.30 5.51 -17.10
N LYS A 78 4.02 5.67 -15.80
CA LYS A 78 4.53 4.74 -14.78
C LYS A 78 3.66 3.48 -14.81
N ARG A 79 4.23 2.37 -15.29
CA ARG A 79 3.49 1.17 -15.70
C ARG A 79 3.08 0.24 -14.56
N GLU A 80 2.34 0.76 -13.58
CA GLU A 80 1.78 -0.06 -12.48
C GLU A 80 0.70 -1.05 -12.95
N ASP A 81 0.21 -0.90 -14.18
CA ASP A 81 -0.62 -1.89 -14.87
C ASP A 81 0.10 -3.23 -15.11
N LEU A 82 1.44 -3.22 -15.10
CA LEU A 82 2.25 -4.43 -15.26
C LEU A 82 2.56 -5.15 -13.94
N CYS A 83 2.14 -4.60 -12.79
CA CYS A 83 2.23 -5.32 -11.53
C CYS A 83 1.40 -6.60 -11.61
N HIS A 84 1.82 -7.66 -10.91
CA HIS A 84 0.96 -8.81 -10.68
C HIS A 84 -0.41 -8.35 -10.13
N THR A 85 -1.50 -9.01 -10.53
CA THR A 85 -2.91 -8.58 -10.37
C THR A 85 -3.37 -7.38 -11.22
N GLY A 86 -2.46 -6.70 -11.94
CA GLY A 86 -2.79 -5.68 -12.95
C GLY A 86 -2.97 -4.25 -12.43
N ALA A 87 -2.63 -3.99 -11.16
CA ALA A 87 -2.73 -2.66 -10.58
C ALA A 87 -1.75 -2.45 -9.40
N HIS A 88 -1.55 -1.19 -9.00
CA HIS A 88 -0.71 -0.81 -7.87
C HIS A 88 -1.19 -1.33 -6.50
N LYS A 89 -2.42 -1.86 -6.40
CA LYS A 89 -3.02 -2.27 -5.12
C LYS A 89 -2.26 -3.42 -4.45
N VAL A 90 -1.68 -4.32 -5.23
CA VAL A 90 -0.88 -5.46 -4.72
C VAL A 90 0.31 -5.00 -3.86
N ASN A 91 0.88 -3.83 -4.14
CA ASN A 91 1.99 -3.30 -3.34
C ASN A 91 1.57 -3.07 -1.88
N ASN A 92 0.38 -2.49 -1.68
CA ASN A 92 -0.18 -2.26 -0.36
C ASN A 92 -0.60 -3.58 0.30
N THR A 93 -1.27 -4.46 -0.46
CA THR A 93 -1.77 -5.71 0.09
C THR A 93 -0.64 -6.59 0.65
N ILE A 94 0.46 -6.75 -0.07
CA ILE A 94 1.61 -7.53 0.41
C ILE A 94 2.12 -6.98 1.75
N GLY A 95 2.27 -5.66 1.88
CA GLY A 95 2.71 -5.03 3.13
C GLY A 95 1.73 -5.27 4.29
N GLN A 96 0.42 -5.12 4.04
CA GLN A 96 -0.60 -5.33 5.05
C GLN A 96 -0.76 -6.80 5.47
N ILE A 97 -0.64 -7.75 4.52
CA ILE A 97 -0.69 -9.19 4.83
C ILE A 97 0.52 -9.59 5.67
N LEU A 98 1.73 -9.11 5.34
CA LEU A 98 2.91 -9.33 6.17
C LEU A 98 2.73 -8.74 7.57
N MET A 99 2.18 -7.53 7.69
CA MET A 99 1.87 -6.91 8.97
C MET A 99 0.88 -7.76 9.79
N ALA A 100 -0.23 -8.20 9.17
CA ALA A 100 -1.23 -9.04 9.82
C ALA A 100 -0.63 -10.36 10.31
N LYS A 101 0.26 -10.98 9.52
CA LYS A 101 1.02 -12.18 9.91
C LYS A 101 1.91 -11.92 11.12
N ARG A 102 2.60 -10.78 11.19
CA ARG A 102 3.43 -10.39 12.35
C ARG A 102 2.59 -10.13 13.60
N LEU A 103 1.38 -9.61 13.45
CA LEU A 103 0.40 -9.44 14.52
C LEU A 103 -0.35 -10.74 14.88
N GLY A 104 0.04 -11.89 14.31
CA GLY A 104 -0.56 -13.18 14.59
C GLY A 104 -2.02 -13.33 14.11
N LYS A 105 -2.48 -12.48 13.20
CA LYS A 105 -3.85 -12.55 12.66
C LYS A 105 -3.93 -13.67 11.62
N THR A 106 -4.95 -14.51 11.75
CA THR A 106 -5.16 -15.69 10.88
C THR A 106 -6.27 -15.51 9.86
N ARG A 107 -6.99 -14.38 9.91
CA ARG A 107 -8.10 -14.07 9.03
C ARG A 107 -8.00 -12.64 8.53
N ILE A 108 -8.06 -12.48 7.21
CA ILE A 108 -8.06 -11.19 6.53
C ILE A 108 -9.47 -10.86 6.06
N ILE A 109 -9.88 -9.61 6.26
CA ILE A 109 -11.12 -9.04 5.73
C ILE A 109 -10.71 -7.83 4.91
N ALA A 110 -11.29 -7.67 3.73
CA ALA A 110 -11.16 -6.47 2.92
C ALA A 110 -12.48 -6.19 2.22
N GLU A 111 -12.79 -4.91 2.03
CA GLU A 111 -13.87 -4.47 1.18
C GLU A 111 -13.43 -4.41 -0.29
N THR A 112 -14.38 -4.38 -1.21
CA THR A 112 -14.04 -4.06 -2.59
C THR A 112 -15.20 -3.42 -3.32
N GLY A 113 -14.90 -2.38 -4.11
CA GLY A 113 -15.84 -1.78 -5.05
C GLY A 113 -15.68 -2.40 -6.44
N ALA A 114 -14.76 -1.87 -7.25
CA ALA A 114 -14.45 -2.37 -8.59
C ALA A 114 -13.82 -3.78 -8.63
N GLY A 115 -13.57 -4.43 -7.50
CA GLY A 115 -13.03 -5.79 -7.40
C GLY A 115 -11.50 -5.90 -7.31
N GLN A 116 -10.75 -4.96 -7.87
CA GLN A 116 -9.28 -5.03 -7.93
C GLN A 116 -8.59 -5.10 -6.56
N HIS A 117 -9.16 -4.46 -5.53
CA HIS A 117 -8.61 -4.60 -4.17
C HIS A 117 -8.87 -6.00 -3.60
N GLY A 118 -10.07 -6.54 -3.80
CA GLY A 118 -10.42 -7.88 -3.35
C GLY A 118 -9.57 -8.96 -4.03
N VAL A 119 -9.32 -8.83 -5.33
CA VAL A 119 -8.40 -9.72 -6.08
C VAL A 119 -6.99 -9.65 -5.50
N ALA A 120 -6.45 -8.45 -5.30
CA ALA A 120 -5.12 -8.29 -4.71
C ALA A 120 -5.02 -8.88 -3.29
N THR A 121 -6.07 -8.78 -2.47
CA THR A 121 -6.11 -9.34 -1.11
C THR A 121 -6.30 -10.85 -1.05
N ALA A 122 -6.97 -11.43 -2.05
CA ALA A 122 -7.19 -12.87 -2.12
C ALA A 122 -6.02 -13.65 -2.74
N THR A 123 -5.13 -12.98 -3.48
CA THR A 123 -3.99 -13.55 -4.22
C THR A 123 -2.75 -13.61 -3.36
#